data_AF-A0A968NL47-F1
#
_entry.id   AF-A0A968NL47-F1
#
_cell.length_a   1.000
_cell.length_b   1.000
_cell.length_c   1.000
_cell.angle_alpha   90.00
_cell.angle_beta   90.00
_cell.angle_gamma   90.00
#
_symmetry.space_group_name_H-M   'P 1'
#
loop_
_entity.id
_entity.type
_entity.pdbx_description
1 polymer ?
#
loop_
_entity_poly.entity_id
_entity_poly.type
_entity_poly.pdbx_seq_one_letter_code
_entity_poly.pdbx_strand_id
1 'polypeptide(L)'
;MELLNNLPVATAGLNKGSDDIFTISGGVGVPKLQVSLTGRTSNLVNELGVVVVDDADGKINGIAPGAAGYTEAALERSKVVFSAIANNPNGFNPGELNRLLQFNNGERLRFYLIRNGTTDGVRSGTTPISDVLFSSGTSQKVTELPTGGFTLSWEDGVGSSTTDFQDLVVRVQQTNQVLPLGVGVQGNPQGEVIDLRGVSGQVKAEFTVNREAAFNNYVGFYQIADINGGIDVDGNGTVDLRPGDAGYVQEAVLRRVAGIDLAVNNQGTANITGNFNGGSLFAPFMIVDGRPDAILDSNSNNDPAVFFPFLGANSGKVDHVRLLGNNTFGFEDIVGGGDKDYNDIIVKVNLSV
;
A
#
# COMPACT_ATOMS: atom_id res chain seq x y z
N MET A 1 11.10 -52.58 -18.10
CA MET A 1 10.50 -51.26 -18.35
C MET A 1 10.67 -50.44 -17.09
N GLU A 2 11.82 -49.79 -16.93
CA GLU A 2 11.97 -48.70 -15.97
C GLU A 2 11.66 -47.41 -16.74
N LEU A 3 10.55 -46.77 -16.43
CA LEU A 3 10.19 -45.47 -16.97
C LEU A 3 10.07 -44.48 -15.82
N LEU A 4 11.11 -43.65 -15.70
CA LEU A 4 11.06 -42.20 -15.45
C LEU A 4 9.89 -41.72 -14.58
N ASN A 5 10.10 -41.57 -13.27
CA ASN A 5 9.22 -40.77 -12.42
C ASN A 5 9.94 -40.15 -11.21
N ASN A 6 11.12 -39.58 -11.44
CA ASN A 6 11.82 -38.81 -10.40
C ASN A 6 12.24 -37.43 -10.92
N LEU A 7 11.33 -36.74 -11.61
CA LEU A 7 11.48 -35.29 -11.76
C LEU A 7 11.35 -34.69 -10.35
N PRO A 8 12.32 -33.89 -9.88
CA PRO A 8 12.20 -33.23 -8.59
C PRO A 8 10.95 -32.37 -8.59
N VAL A 9 10.02 -32.65 -7.67
CA VAL A 9 8.88 -31.77 -7.43
C VAL A 9 9.45 -30.42 -7.00
N ALA A 10 9.04 -29.34 -7.65
CA ALA A 10 9.46 -28.00 -7.26
C ALA A 10 9.16 -27.78 -5.77
N THR A 11 10.19 -27.47 -4.98
CA THR A 11 10.04 -27.25 -3.55
C THR A 11 9.46 -25.86 -3.33
N ALA A 12 8.45 -25.75 -2.46
CA ALA A 12 8.00 -24.45 -1.98
C ALA A 12 9.15 -23.81 -1.18
N GLY A 13 9.49 -22.57 -1.47
CA GLY A 13 10.47 -21.81 -0.70
C GLY A 13 10.69 -20.38 -1.19
N LEU A 14 11.26 -19.57 -0.31
CA LEU A 14 11.89 -18.29 -0.65
C LEU A 14 13.41 -18.50 -0.53
N ASN A 15 14.13 -18.45 -1.65
CA ASN A 15 15.57 -18.70 -1.67
C ASN A 15 16.30 -17.44 -2.11
N LYS A 16 17.33 -17.04 -1.36
CA LYS A 16 18.18 -15.89 -1.69
C LYS A 16 19.29 -16.32 -2.67
N GLY A 17 19.40 -15.61 -3.79
CA GLY A 17 20.49 -15.69 -4.75
C GLY A 17 21.56 -14.59 -4.54
N SER A 18 22.30 -14.29 -5.60
CA SER A 18 23.21 -13.14 -5.69
C SER A 18 22.44 -11.82 -5.56
N ASP A 19 23.14 -10.75 -5.15
CA ASP A 19 22.65 -9.36 -5.17
C ASP A 19 21.30 -9.11 -4.48
N ASP A 20 21.03 -9.87 -3.41
CA ASP A 20 19.78 -9.81 -2.64
C ASP A 20 18.52 -10.04 -3.48
N ILE A 21 18.64 -10.88 -4.52
CA ILE A 21 17.50 -11.34 -5.32
C ILE A 21 16.96 -12.62 -4.72
N PHE A 22 15.64 -12.68 -4.51
CA PHE A 22 14.96 -13.82 -3.91
C PHE A 22 14.12 -14.54 -4.95
N THR A 23 14.32 -15.84 -5.15
CA THR A 23 13.41 -16.66 -5.97
C THR A 23 12.31 -17.21 -5.08
N ILE A 24 11.05 -16.90 -5.41
CA ILE A 24 9.88 -17.44 -4.71
C ILE A 24 9.27 -18.59 -5.50
N SER A 25 9.03 -19.73 -4.83
CA SER A 25 8.46 -20.93 -5.45
C SER A 25 7.29 -21.44 -4.64
N GLY A 26 6.15 -21.71 -5.29
CA GLY A 26 4.96 -22.26 -4.65
C GLY A 26 4.91 -23.78 -4.63
N GLY A 27 5.90 -24.43 -5.24
CA GLY A 27 5.87 -25.85 -5.54
C GLY A 27 4.72 -26.18 -6.49
N VAL A 28 3.65 -26.78 -5.95
CA VAL A 28 2.42 -27.08 -6.70
C VAL A 28 1.34 -25.97 -6.60
N GLY A 29 1.52 -24.98 -5.72
CA GLY A 29 0.57 -23.88 -5.50
C GLY A 29 1.07 -22.53 -6.05
N VAL A 30 0.24 -21.50 -5.90
CA VAL A 30 0.63 -20.12 -6.19
C VAL A 30 1.40 -19.55 -4.99
N PRO A 31 2.68 -19.16 -5.14
CA PRO A 31 3.46 -18.66 -4.02
C PRO A 31 2.92 -17.35 -3.47
N LYS A 32 2.99 -17.22 -2.14
CA LYS A 32 2.67 -15.99 -1.43
C LYS A 32 3.81 -15.60 -0.50
N LEU A 33 4.13 -14.33 -0.49
CA LEU A 33 5.09 -13.72 0.41
C LEU A 33 4.34 -13.01 1.53
N GLN A 34 4.70 -13.29 2.78
CA GLN A 34 4.37 -12.45 3.92
C GLN A 34 5.54 -11.53 4.22
N VAL A 35 5.25 -10.24 4.33
CA VAL A 35 6.18 -9.23 4.84
C VAL A 35 5.61 -8.67 6.14
N SER A 36 6.37 -8.78 7.23
CA SER A 36 5.97 -8.28 8.55
C SER A 36 6.90 -7.15 8.98
N LEU A 37 6.34 -6.03 9.45
CA LEU A 37 7.15 -5.00 10.10
C LEU A 37 7.65 -5.52 11.46
N THR A 38 8.95 -5.41 11.72
CA THR A 38 9.57 -5.93 12.95
C THR A 38 10.41 -4.90 13.70
N GLY A 39 10.76 -3.79 13.04
CA GLY A 39 11.44 -2.66 13.66
C GLY A 39 11.50 -1.48 12.70
N ARG A 40 11.68 -0.30 13.27
CA ARG A 40 11.96 0.95 12.56
C ARG A 40 12.51 1.98 13.54
N THR A 41 13.44 2.80 13.10
CA THR A 41 13.99 3.92 13.89
C THR A 41 14.03 5.23 13.12
N SER A 42 13.75 5.20 11.81
CA SER A 42 13.72 6.40 10.99
C SER A 42 12.57 7.33 11.42
N ASN A 43 12.84 8.63 11.37
CA ASN A 43 11.80 9.66 11.50
C ASN A 43 11.11 9.96 10.17
N LEU A 44 11.54 9.33 9.08
CA LEU A 44 10.94 9.45 7.77
C LEU A 44 9.85 8.40 7.57
N VAL A 45 8.86 8.70 6.74
CA VAL A 45 7.86 7.72 6.32
C VAL A 45 8.31 7.07 5.02
N ASN A 46 9.11 6.02 5.17
CA ASN A 46 9.68 5.27 4.06
C ASN A 46 8.67 4.25 3.51
N GLU A 47 8.64 4.08 2.19
CA GLU A 47 7.85 3.04 1.53
C GLU A 47 8.74 1.87 1.11
N LEU A 48 8.36 0.65 1.52
CA LEU A 48 8.95 -0.58 1.03
C LEU A 48 8.16 -1.08 -0.18
N GLY A 49 8.89 -1.44 -1.23
CA GLY A 49 8.35 -2.09 -2.41
C GLY A 49 9.16 -3.31 -2.83
N VAL A 50 8.58 -4.09 -3.75
CA VAL A 50 9.22 -5.26 -4.35
C VAL A 50 8.99 -5.28 -5.85
N VAL A 51 10.02 -5.60 -6.61
CA VAL A 51 10.00 -5.67 -8.08
C VAL A 51 10.33 -7.07 -8.55
N VAL A 52 9.62 -7.54 -9.60
CA VAL A 52 9.95 -8.78 -10.29
C VAL A 52 11.04 -8.52 -11.34
N VAL A 53 12.21 -9.13 -11.18
CA VAL A 53 13.36 -9.01 -12.10
C VAL A 53 13.44 -10.20 -13.06
N ASP A 54 14.07 -9.99 -14.21
CA ASP A 54 14.10 -10.98 -15.30
C ASP A 54 15.16 -12.08 -15.05
N ASP A 55 16.29 -11.72 -14.44
CA ASP A 55 17.45 -12.60 -14.29
C ASP A 55 18.10 -12.53 -12.90
N ALA A 56 19.17 -13.32 -12.71
CA ALA A 56 19.92 -13.40 -11.46
C ALA A 56 20.86 -12.20 -11.20
N ASP A 57 21.04 -11.33 -12.19
CA ASP A 57 21.77 -10.06 -12.07
C ASP A 57 20.81 -8.90 -11.77
N GLY A 58 19.50 -9.18 -11.71
CA GLY A 58 18.46 -8.21 -11.43
C GLY A 58 18.07 -7.35 -12.62
N LYS A 59 18.35 -7.77 -13.86
CA LYS A 59 17.98 -6.99 -15.04
C LYS A 59 16.48 -6.90 -15.24
N ILE A 60 16.06 -5.81 -15.86
CA ILE A 60 14.66 -5.46 -16.16
C ILE A 60 14.63 -4.96 -17.60
N ASN A 61 13.97 -5.70 -18.50
CA ASN A 61 13.98 -5.45 -19.95
C ASN A 61 15.41 -5.35 -20.51
N GLY A 62 16.35 -6.14 -19.97
CA GLY A 62 17.77 -6.08 -20.32
C GLY A 62 18.55 -4.90 -19.73
N ILE A 63 17.89 -4.00 -19.00
CA ILE A 63 18.52 -2.86 -18.32
C ILE A 63 19.11 -3.36 -17.00
N ALA A 64 20.41 -3.14 -16.80
CA ALA A 64 21.10 -3.52 -15.57
C ALA A 64 20.79 -2.54 -14.42
N PRO A 65 20.80 -3.02 -13.17
CA PRO A 65 20.70 -2.14 -12.00
C PRO A 65 21.71 -0.99 -12.04
N GLY A 66 21.22 0.23 -11.78
CA GLY A 66 22.04 1.46 -11.82
C GLY A 66 22.27 2.05 -13.21
N ALA A 67 21.86 1.37 -14.29
CA ALA A 67 21.84 1.97 -15.62
C ALA A 67 20.65 2.95 -15.75
N ALA A 68 20.78 3.91 -16.66
CA ALA A 68 19.70 4.86 -16.97
C ALA A 68 18.42 4.12 -17.39
N GLY A 69 17.27 4.53 -16.84
CA GLY A 69 15.97 3.90 -17.10
C GLY A 69 15.65 2.67 -16.25
N TYR A 70 16.60 2.18 -15.43
CA TYR A 70 16.36 0.99 -14.60
C TYR A 70 15.27 1.24 -13.55
N THR A 71 15.33 2.38 -12.86
CA THR A 71 14.40 2.69 -11.77
C THR A 71 12.98 2.82 -12.30
N GLU A 72 12.79 3.52 -13.41
CA GLU A 72 11.50 3.68 -14.08
C GLU A 72 10.92 2.31 -14.47
N ALA A 73 11.72 1.49 -15.16
CA ALA A 73 11.30 0.16 -15.59
C ALA A 73 11.03 -0.79 -14.41
N ALA A 74 11.67 -0.56 -13.26
CA ALA A 74 11.40 -1.28 -12.02
C ALA A 74 10.07 -0.87 -11.38
N LEU A 75 9.80 0.42 -11.27
CA LEU A 75 8.57 0.94 -10.66
C LEU A 75 7.32 0.70 -11.53
N GLU A 76 7.47 0.48 -12.84
CA GLU A 76 6.35 0.09 -13.71
C GLU A 76 5.79 -1.31 -13.44
N ARG A 77 6.61 -2.21 -12.88
CA ARG A 77 6.25 -3.61 -12.60
C ARG A 77 6.33 -3.96 -11.11
N SER A 78 6.52 -2.96 -10.26
CA SER A 78 6.66 -3.16 -8.82
C SER A 78 5.33 -3.47 -8.15
N LYS A 79 5.42 -3.97 -6.92
CA LYS A 79 4.33 -4.06 -5.98
C LYS A 79 4.68 -3.27 -4.73
N VAL A 80 3.80 -2.37 -4.31
CA VAL A 80 3.89 -1.70 -3.01
C VAL A 80 3.71 -2.75 -1.90
N VAL A 81 4.60 -2.72 -0.90
CA VAL A 81 4.50 -3.57 0.28
C VAL A 81 3.76 -2.79 1.38
N PHE A 82 4.36 -1.71 1.88
CA PHE A 82 3.73 -0.73 2.78
C PHE A 82 4.66 0.46 3.03
N SER A 83 4.10 1.56 3.54
CA SER A 83 4.81 2.63 4.23
C SER A 83 4.89 2.36 5.74
N ALA A 84 5.98 2.77 6.37
CA ALA A 84 6.17 2.69 7.82
C ALA A 84 6.16 4.09 8.45
N ILE A 85 5.08 4.44 9.15
CA ILE A 85 4.97 5.75 9.83
C ILE A 85 5.89 5.84 11.04
N ALA A 86 6.43 7.01 11.36
CA ALA A 86 7.32 7.18 12.52
C ALA A 86 6.53 7.38 13.83
N ASN A 87 5.55 8.28 13.81
CA ASN A 87 4.73 8.66 14.96
C ASN A 87 3.42 7.85 15.01
N ASN A 88 3.21 7.05 16.07
CA ASN A 88 1.99 6.23 16.20
C ASN A 88 0.96 6.93 17.09
N PRO A 89 -0.30 7.02 16.65
CA PRO A 89 -1.38 7.52 17.49
C PRO A 89 -1.72 6.50 18.57
N ASN A 90 -2.40 6.96 19.62
CA ASN A 90 -2.87 6.08 20.70
C ASN A 90 -3.72 4.92 20.16
N GLY A 91 -3.48 3.72 20.70
CA GLY A 91 -4.19 2.49 20.35
C GLY A 91 -3.76 1.84 19.04
N PHE A 92 -2.86 2.45 18.26
CA PHE A 92 -2.33 1.84 17.04
C PHE A 92 -1.12 0.96 17.35
N ASN A 93 -1.18 -0.30 16.94
CA ASN A 93 -0.10 -1.26 17.14
C ASN A 93 0.63 -1.56 15.82
N PRO A 94 1.82 -0.98 15.56
CA PRO A 94 2.55 -1.23 14.33
C PRO A 94 3.13 -2.65 14.24
N GLY A 95 3.26 -3.38 15.36
CA GLY A 95 3.77 -4.76 15.36
C GLY A 95 2.85 -5.78 14.68
N GLU A 96 1.61 -5.39 14.38
CA GLU A 96 0.63 -6.21 13.65
C GLU A 96 0.62 -5.94 12.15
N LEU A 97 1.42 -4.99 11.66
CA LEU A 97 1.44 -4.63 10.25
C LEU A 97 2.07 -5.76 9.44
N ASN A 98 1.27 -6.30 8.55
CA ASN A 98 1.63 -7.39 7.66
C ASN A 98 1.11 -7.10 6.26
N ARG A 99 1.89 -7.47 5.25
CA ARG A 99 1.48 -7.49 3.86
C ARG A 99 1.59 -8.91 3.31
N LEU A 100 0.53 -9.37 2.66
CA LEU A 100 0.54 -10.65 1.94
C LEU A 100 0.46 -10.38 0.44
N LEU A 101 1.49 -10.78 -0.29
CA LEU A 101 1.63 -10.57 -1.73
C LEU A 101 1.65 -11.93 -2.44
N GLN A 102 0.93 -12.02 -3.57
CA GLN A 102 0.95 -13.19 -4.42
C GLN A 102 1.90 -12.99 -5.61
N PHE A 103 2.60 -14.04 -5.99
CA PHE A 103 3.56 -14.06 -7.09
C PHE A 103 3.35 -15.29 -7.97
N ASN A 104 3.95 -15.29 -9.16
CA ASN A 104 4.02 -16.48 -10.00
C ASN A 104 5.17 -17.39 -9.54
N ASN A 105 5.06 -18.68 -9.84
CA ASN A 105 6.08 -19.65 -9.46
C ASN A 105 7.42 -19.37 -10.17
N GLY A 106 8.50 -19.26 -9.39
CA GLY A 106 9.84 -19.01 -9.89
C GLY A 106 10.16 -17.53 -10.15
N GLU A 107 9.27 -16.60 -9.81
CA GLU A 107 9.57 -15.17 -9.91
C GLU A 107 10.75 -14.79 -9.03
N ARG A 108 11.58 -13.90 -9.57
CA ARG A 108 12.75 -13.34 -8.89
C ARG A 108 12.39 -11.96 -8.36
N LEU A 109 12.54 -11.78 -7.07
CA LEU A 109 12.10 -10.60 -6.33
C LEU A 109 13.31 -9.81 -5.90
N ARG A 110 13.31 -8.51 -6.15
CA ARG A 110 14.24 -7.56 -5.56
C ARG A 110 13.44 -6.51 -4.79
N PHE A 111 13.89 -6.15 -3.60
CA PHE A 111 13.22 -5.12 -2.81
C PHE A 111 13.85 -3.74 -3.06
N TYR A 112 13.06 -2.70 -2.84
CA TYR A 112 13.50 -1.32 -2.85
C TYR A 112 12.82 -0.54 -1.72
N LEU A 113 13.46 0.53 -1.29
CA LEU A 113 12.94 1.50 -0.32
C LEU A 113 12.82 2.85 -1.02
N ILE A 114 11.74 3.59 -0.80
CA ILE A 114 11.61 4.99 -1.19
C ILE A 114 11.69 5.83 0.06
N ARG A 115 12.70 6.70 0.12
CA ARG A 115 12.93 7.57 1.25
C ARG A 115 11.84 8.65 1.31
N ASN A 116 11.15 8.75 2.45
CA ASN A 116 10.15 9.78 2.74
C ASN A 116 9.13 10.06 1.60
N GLY A 117 8.72 9.03 0.86
CA GLY A 117 7.96 9.16 -0.38
C GLY A 117 7.24 7.86 -0.76
N THR A 118 6.61 7.83 -1.94
CA THR A 118 5.92 6.65 -2.47
C THR A 118 6.33 6.32 -3.90
N THR A 119 6.02 5.11 -4.33
CA THR A 119 6.15 4.66 -5.72
C THR A 119 5.34 5.58 -6.63
N ASP A 120 4.14 5.98 -6.21
CA ASP A 120 3.30 6.93 -6.96
C ASP A 120 3.88 8.33 -7.01
N GLY A 121 4.50 8.78 -5.91
CA GLY A 121 5.23 10.04 -5.87
C GLY A 121 6.39 10.07 -6.87
N VAL A 122 7.18 8.99 -6.96
CA VAL A 122 8.28 8.90 -7.94
C VAL A 122 7.75 8.87 -9.37
N ARG A 123 6.71 8.07 -9.64
CA ARG A 123 6.11 7.94 -10.98
C ARG A 123 5.43 9.23 -11.45
N SER A 124 4.90 10.03 -10.53
CA SER A 124 4.28 11.33 -10.84
C SER A 124 5.27 12.50 -10.84
N GLY A 125 6.50 12.29 -10.37
CA GLY A 125 7.56 13.29 -10.28
C GLY A 125 7.48 14.19 -9.04
N THR A 126 6.62 13.89 -8.07
CA THR A 126 6.54 14.62 -6.79
C THR A 126 7.56 14.12 -5.76
N THR A 127 8.09 12.90 -5.93
CA THR A 127 9.24 12.35 -5.20
C THR A 127 10.44 12.24 -6.14
N PRO A 128 11.63 12.74 -5.76
CA PRO A 128 12.83 12.57 -6.55
C PRO A 128 13.17 11.09 -6.80
N ILE A 129 13.55 10.74 -8.03
CA ILE A 129 14.00 9.38 -8.36
C ILE A 129 15.26 8.97 -7.59
N SER A 130 16.05 9.93 -7.11
CA SER A 130 17.22 9.72 -6.26
C SER A 130 16.89 9.21 -4.85
N ASP A 131 15.62 9.28 -4.43
CA ASP A 131 15.17 8.74 -3.15
C ASP A 131 14.80 7.25 -3.22
N VAL A 132 14.90 6.63 -4.41
CA VAL A 132 14.73 5.19 -4.59
C VAL A 132 16.04 4.46 -4.28
N LEU A 133 16.03 3.65 -3.24
CA LEU A 133 17.15 2.81 -2.81
C LEU A 133 16.85 1.35 -3.15
N PHE A 134 17.58 0.76 -4.09
CA PHE A 134 17.53 -0.68 -4.32
C PHE A 134 18.38 -1.43 -3.28
N SER A 135 18.04 -2.70 -3.03
CA SER A 135 18.85 -3.58 -2.19
C SER A 135 20.31 -3.62 -2.66
N SER A 136 21.23 -3.32 -1.76
CA SER A 136 22.68 -3.43 -1.93
C SER A 136 23.34 -3.55 -0.55
N GLY A 137 24.62 -3.90 -0.49
CA GLY A 137 25.35 -3.97 0.78
C GLY A 137 25.47 -2.65 1.55
N THR A 138 25.07 -1.51 0.97
CA THR A 138 25.05 -0.20 1.64
C THR A 138 23.65 0.23 2.09
N SER A 139 22.59 -0.29 1.49
CA SER A 139 21.19 0.07 1.80
C SER A 139 20.45 -1.03 2.54
N GLN A 140 20.92 -2.28 2.44
CA GLN A 140 20.26 -3.43 3.03
C GLN A 140 21.26 -4.44 3.61
N LYS A 141 20.89 -5.01 4.75
CA LYS A 141 21.48 -6.22 5.33
C LYS A 141 20.42 -7.32 5.38
N VAL A 142 20.75 -8.47 4.79
CA VAL A 142 19.88 -9.65 4.77
C VAL A 142 20.40 -10.71 5.74
N THR A 143 19.53 -11.22 6.62
CA THR A 143 19.86 -12.29 7.56
C THR A 143 18.87 -13.44 7.39
N GLU A 144 19.36 -14.66 7.15
CA GLU A 144 18.51 -15.85 7.08
C GLU A 144 18.00 -16.24 8.47
N LEU A 145 16.74 -16.68 8.54
CA LEU A 145 16.09 -17.07 9.79
C LEU A 145 16.10 -18.60 9.97
N PRO A 146 16.37 -19.11 11.18
CA PRO A 146 16.35 -20.56 11.46
C PRO A 146 15.00 -21.24 11.17
N THR A 147 13.92 -20.47 11.22
CA THR A 147 12.54 -20.92 10.97
C THR A 147 12.14 -20.84 9.49
N GLY A 148 13.08 -20.50 8.60
CA GLY A 148 12.81 -20.18 7.20
C GLY A 148 12.48 -18.69 7.00
N GLY A 149 12.81 -18.18 5.81
CA GLY A 149 12.68 -16.77 5.46
C GLY A 149 13.90 -15.93 5.87
N PHE A 150 13.75 -14.61 5.79
CA PHE A 150 14.84 -13.65 5.99
C PHE A 150 14.36 -12.43 6.77
N THR A 151 15.26 -11.82 7.54
CA THR A 151 15.14 -10.43 7.97
C THR A 151 15.82 -9.55 6.94
N LEU A 152 15.12 -8.51 6.49
CA LEU A 152 15.66 -7.42 5.68
C LEU A 152 15.74 -6.17 6.56
N SER A 153 16.97 -5.78 6.89
CA SER A 153 17.31 -4.60 7.68
C SER A 153 17.77 -3.51 6.73
N TRP A 154 17.06 -2.38 6.68
CA TRP A 154 17.32 -1.29 5.75
C TRP A 154 17.95 -0.10 6.44
N GLU A 155 18.80 0.58 5.67
CA GLU A 155 19.39 1.87 5.95
C GLU A 155 18.90 2.86 4.90
N ASP A 156 18.25 3.94 5.31
CA ASP A 156 17.74 4.98 4.42
C ASP A 156 18.80 6.04 4.09
N GLY A 157 19.96 6.02 4.75
CA GLY A 157 21.10 6.89 4.48
C GLY A 157 20.97 8.29 5.09
N VAL A 158 20.00 8.51 5.98
CA VAL A 158 19.77 9.78 6.68
C VAL A 158 19.65 9.51 8.19
N GLY A 159 20.24 10.37 9.01
CA GLY A 159 20.15 10.27 10.47
C GLY A 159 21.51 10.15 11.15
N SER A 160 21.50 9.83 12.45
CA SER A 160 22.69 9.82 13.28
C SER A 160 23.53 8.54 13.17
N SER A 161 22.98 7.49 12.55
CA SER A 161 23.62 6.17 12.46
C SER A 161 23.33 5.56 11.09
N THR A 162 24.16 5.87 10.08
CA THR A 162 23.93 5.41 8.70
C THR A 162 24.49 4.01 8.41
N THR A 163 24.63 3.18 9.45
CA THR A 163 25.31 1.87 9.37
C THR A 163 24.70 0.80 10.26
N ASP A 164 23.65 1.12 11.03
CA ASP A 164 23.00 0.14 11.90
C ASP A 164 21.91 -0.68 11.21
N PHE A 165 21.40 -0.20 10.06
CA PHE A 165 20.33 -0.83 9.28
C PHE A 165 19.03 -1.01 10.07
N GLN A 166 18.71 -0.06 10.95
CA GLN A 166 17.53 -0.12 11.82
C GLN A 166 16.36 0.77 11.36
N ASP A 167 16.55 1.57 10.30
CA ASP A 167 15.55 2.51 9.79
C ASP A 167 14.24 1.83 9.42
N LEU A 168 14.34 0.67 8.76
CA LEU A 168 13.22 -0.22 8.52
C LEU A 168 13.67 -1.68 8.57
N VAL A 169 13.09 -2.46 9.48
CA VAL A 169 13.41 -3.88 9.64
C VAL A 169 12.15 -4.70 9.41
N VAL A 170 12.18 -5.56 8.39
CA VAL A 170 11.07 -6.45 8.05
C VAL A 170 11.48 -7.91 8.06
N ARG A 171 10.54 -8.79 8.37
CA ARG A 171 10.66 -10.22 8.10
C ARG A 171 9.94 -10.56 6.80
N VAL A 172 10.61 -11.27 5.91
CA VAL A 172 10.04 -11.82 4.68
C VAL A 172 10.06 -13.34 4.71
N GLN A 173 8.93 -13.96 4.45
CA GLN A 173 8.81 -15.42 4.43
C GLN A 173 7.73 -15.86 3.46
N GLN A 174 7.91 -17.03 2.85
CA GLN A 174 6.79 -17.65 2.14
C GLN A 174 5.71 -18.07 3.13
N THR A 175 4.45 -17.97 2.72
CA THR A 175 3.31 -18.34 3.54
C THR A 175 2.26 -19.11 2.74
N ASN A 176 1.55 -20.01 3.44
CA ASN A 176 0.35 -20.67 2.92
C ASN A 176 -0.94 -19.99 3.41
N GLN A 177 -0.84 -18.85 4.11
CA GLN A 177 -1.99 -18.08 4.54
C GLN A 177 -2.87 -17.68 3.34
N VAL A 178 -4.18 -17.68 3.59
CA VAL A 178 -5.16 -17.15 2.62
C VAL A 178 -4.95 -15.64 2.51
N LEU A 179 -5.04 -15.08 1.30
CA LEU A 179 -5.00 -13.63 1.15
C LEU A 179 -6.23 -13.03 1.85
N PRO A 180 -6.08 -12.01 2.70
CA PRO A 180 -7.24 -11.32 3.25
C PRO A 180 -8.13 -10.77 2.13
N LEU A 181 -9.44 -10.76 2.34
CA LEU A 181 -10.37 -10.11 1.40
C LEU A 181 -9.97 -8.64 1.22
N GLY A 182 -10.17 -8.09 0.02
CA GLY A 182 -9.88 -6.68 -0.28
C GLY A 182 -8.47 -6.37 -0.79
N VAL A 183 -7.46 -7.23 -0.56
CA VAL A 183 -6.05 -6.87 -0.82
C VAL A 183 -5.60 -7.03 -2.28
N GLY A 184 -6.50 -7.45 -3.17
CA GLY A 184 -6.18 -7.96 -4.51
C GLY A 184 -5.38 -7.01 -5.40
N VAL A 185 -5.59 -5.70 -5.25
CA VAL A 185 -4.91 -4.66 -6.05
C VAL A 185 -4.05 -3.71 -5.22
N GLN A 186 -3.90 -3.92 -3.91
CA GLN A 186 -3.11 -3.08 -3.00
C GLN A 186 -1.59 -3.13 -3.26
N GLY A 187 -1.13 -3.90 -4.25
CA GLY A 187 0.26 -3.82 -4.71
C GLY A 187 0.42 -2.85 -5.86
N ASN A 188 -0.66 -2.45 -6.53
CA ASN A 188 -0.59 -1.63 -7.72
C ASN A 188 -0.36 -0.15 -7.35
N PRO A 189 0.12 0.66 -8.31
CA PRO A 189 0.15 2.10 -8.15
C PRO A 189 -1.24 2.71 -7.83
N GLN A 190 -1.29 3.64 -6.88
CA GLN A 190 -2.52 4.23 -6.30
C GLN A 190 -3.51 3.17 -5.86
N GLY A 191 -2.98 2.08 -5.30
CA GLY A 191 -3.66 0.84 -5.02
C GLY A 191 -4.31 0.77 -3.63
N GLU A 192 -4.36 1.86 -2.87
CA GLU A 192 -4.95 1.98 -1.53
C GLU A 192 -6.48 1.82 -1.56
N VAL A 193 -6.97 0.72 -2.12
CA VAL A 193 -8.37 0.40 -2.37
C VAL A 193 -8.68 -1.01 -1.90
N ILE A 194 -9.96 -1.33 -1.77
CA ILE A 194 -10.48 -2.63 -1.39
C ILE A 194 -11.05 -3.31 -2.65
N ASP A 195 -10.49 -4.45 -3.03
CA ASP A 195 -10.99 -5.28 -4.13
C ASP A 195 -11.94 -6.37 -3.66
N LEU A 196 -13.24 -6.16 -3.91
CA LEU A 196 -14.31 -7.12 -3.64
C LEU A 196 -14.96 -7.64 -4.93
N ARG A 197 -14.37 -7.42 -6.10
CA ARG A 197 -14.96 -7.83 -7.39
C ARG A 197 -15.23 -9.34 -7.47
N GLY A 198 -14.37 -10.14 -6.83
CA GLY A 198 -14.51 -11.60 -6.76
C GLY A 198 -15.46 -12.12 -5.68
N VAL A 199 -16.15 -11.24 -4.94
CA VAL A 199 -17.02 -11.59 -3.83
C VAL A 199 -18.47 -11.27 -4.18
N SER A 200 -19.40 -12.18 -3.89
CA SER A 200 -20.84 -11.95 -4.06
C SER A 200 -21.51 -11.68 -2.73
N GLY A 201 -22.56 -10.84 -2.71
CA GLY A 201 -23.36 -10.58 -1.52
C GLY A 201 -22.75 -9.51 -0.60
N GLN A 202 -23.22 -9.46 0.64
CA GLN A 202 -22.76 -8.48 1.62
C GLN A 202 -21.42 -8.91 2.22
N VAL A 203 -20.49 -7.96 2.38
CA VAL A 203 -19.20 -8.17 3.04
C VAL A 203 -19.19 -7.32 4.30
N LYS A 204 -19.11 -7.98 5.47
CA LYS A 204 -19.01 -7.30 6.75
C LYS A 204 -17.61 -6.68 6.88
N ALA A 205 -17.57 -5.41 7.24
CA ALA A 205 -16.36 -4.66 7.52
C ALA A 205 -16.28 -4.28 8.99
N GLU A 206 -15.17 -4.62 9.64
CA GLU A 206 -14.84 -4.24 11.00
C GLU A 206 -13.63 -3.31 10.95
N PHE A 207 -13.87 -2.02 11.20
CA PHE A 207 -12.88 -0.98 11.17
C PHE A 207 -12.31 -0.76 12.57
N THR A 208 -10.98 -0.62 12.65
CA THR A 208 -10.30 0.03 13.78
C THR A 208 -9.77 1.36 13.28
N VAL A 209 -10.16 2.44 13.95
CA VAL A 209 -9.80 3.81 13.60
C VAL A 209 -8.97 4.41 14.72
N ASN A 210 -7.81 4.96 14.40
CA ASN A 210 -6.93 5.70 15.32
C ASN A 210 -6.68 7.10 14.75
N ARG A 211 -6.44 8.10 15.58
CA ARG A 211 -6.27 9.48 15.09
C ARG A 211 -5.34 10.29 15.97
N GLU A 212 -4.40 11.03 15.38
CA GLU A 212 -3.62 12.07 16.03
C GLU A 212 -3.56 13.29 15.11
N ALA A 213 -4.44 14.27 15.30
CA ALA A 213 -4.45 15.49 14.47
C ALA A 213 -5.19 16.63 15.15
N ALA A 214 -4.91 17.87 14.75
CA ALA A 214 -5.69 19.02 15.16
C ALA A 214 -7.09 19.06 14.51
N PHE A 215 -7.20 18.69 13.24
CA PHE A 215 -8.46 18.73 12.50
C PHE A 215 -9.39 17.55 12.83
N ASN A 216 -10.70 17.75 12.64
CA ASN A 216 -11.71 16.72 12.88
C ASN A 216 -12.01 15.91 11.61
N ASN A 217 -11.04 15.11 11.19
CA ASN A 217 -11.11 14.36 9.94
C ASN A 217 -12.25 13.32 9.92
N TYR A 218 -12.80 13.13 8.72
CA TYR A 218 -13.79 12.10 8.42
C TYR A 218 -13.26 11.24 7.27
N VAL A 219 -13.30 9.91 7.43
CA VAL A 219 -13.01 8.97 6.35
C VAL A 219 -14.27 8.22 5.94
N GLY A 220 -14.50 8.17 4.64
CA GLY A 220 -15.54 7.35 4.01
C GLY A 220 -14.94 6.48 2.90
N PHE A 221 -15.77 5.61 2.33
CA PHE A 221 -15.43 4.79 1.16
C PHE A 221 -16.47 5.01 0.08
N TYR A 222 -16.09 4.90 -1.19
CA TYR A 222 -16.99 4.99 -2.34
C TYR A 222 -16.62 3.94 -3.39
N GLN A 223 -17.60 3.54 -4.18
CA GLN A 223 -17.39 2.60 -5.26
C GLN A 223 -16.65 3.25 -6.42
N ILE A 224 -15.64 2.56 -6.96
CA ILE A 224 -14.95 2.94 -8.19
C ILE A 224 -15.20 1.87 -9.27
N ALA A 225 -15.32 2.32 -10.51
CA ALA A 225 -15.57 1.48 -11.69
C ALA A 225 -14.31 0.73 -12.16
N ASP A 226 -13.11 1.29 -11.93
CA ASP A 226 -11.84 0.66 -12.27
C ASP A 226 -10.72 1.02 -11.29
N ILE A 227 -9.56 0.38 -11.47
CA ILE A 227 -8.38 0.57 -10.62
C ILE A 227 -7.75 1.96 -10.71
N ASN A 228 -8.17 2.78 -11.68
CA ASN A 228 -7.68 4.15 -11.86
C ASN A 228 -8.65 5.17 -11.22
N GLY A 229 -9.56 4.72 -10.36
CA GLY A 229 -10.47 5.58 -9.61
C GLY A 229 -11.65 6.10 -10.41
N GLY A 230 -11.95 5.58 -11.60
CA GLY A 230 -13.09 6.06 -12.37
C GLY A 230 -14.43 5.93 -11.63
N ILE A 231 -15.35 6.87 -11.79
CA ILE A 231 -16.73 6.78 -11.31
C ILE A 231 -17.67 6.58 -12.50
N ASP A 232 -18.51 5.56 -12.43
CA ASP A 232 -19.62 5.29 -13.36
C ASP A 232 -20.90 5.85 -12.71
N VAL A 233 -21.38 6.97 -13.25
CA VAL A 233 -22.47 7.76 -12.67
C VAL A 233 -23.82 7.16 -13.05
N ASP A 234 -23.98 6.75 -14.30
CA ASP A 234 -25.25 6.24 -14.82
C ASP A 234 -25.39 4.71 -14.74
N GLY A 235 -24.34 4.00 -14.35
CA GLY A 235 -24.31 2.55 -14.18
C GLY A 235 -24.24 1.78 -15.50
N ASN A 236 -23.83 2.42 -16.59
CA ASN A 236 -23.78 1.82 -17.92
C ASN A 236 -22.51 0.96 -18.15
N GLY A 237 -21.59 0.91 -17.18
CA GLY A 237 -20.32 0.18 -17.25
C GLY A 237 -19.18 0.98 -17.87
N THR A 238 -19.35 2.28 -18.09
CA THR A 238 -18.32 3.20 -18.60
C THR A 238 -17.98 4.25 -17.54
N VAL A 239 -16.75 4.76 -17.58
CA VAL A 239 -16.30 5.78 -16.64
C VAL A 239 -16.73 7.16 -17.14
N ASP A 240 -17.51 7.87 -16.33
CA ASP A 240 -17.96 9.24 -16.60
C ASP A 240 -17.02 10.29 -16.00
N LEU A 241 -16.46 10.02 -14.82
CA LEU A 241 -15.55 10.93 -14.11
C LEU A 241 -14.24 10.23 -13.75
N ARG A 242 -13.12 10.89 -14.02
CA ARG A 242 -11.77 10.51 -13.60
C ARG A 242 -11.29 11.39 -12.44
N PRO A 243 -10.37 10.87 -11.59
CA PRO A 243 -9.69 11.71 -10.62
C PRO A 243 -9.10 12.97 -11.27
N GLY A 244 -9.53 14.14 -10.80
CA GLY A 244 -9.14 15.46 -11.33
C GLY A 244 -10.18 16.12 -12.24
N ASP A 245 -11.21 15.41 -12.67
CA ASP A 245 -12.33 16.00 -13.40
C ASP A 245 -13.19 16.88 -12.48
N ALA A 246 -13.77 17.93 -13.06
CA ALA A 246 -14.73 18.77 -12.35
C ALA A 246 -15.92 17.92 -11.86
N GLY A 247 -16.27 18.05 -10.59
CA GLY A 247 -17.35 17.29 -9.97
C GLY A 247 -16.94 15.91 -9.42
N TYR A 248 -15.71 15.43 -9.67
CA TYR A 248 -15.24 14.13 -9.15
C TYR A 248 -15.37 14.03 -7.62
N VAL A 249 -14.93 15.07 -6.89
CA VAL A 249 -14.97 15.10 -5.43
C VAL A 249 -16.41 15.03 -4.90
N GLN A 250 -17.29 15.86 -5.45
CA GLN A 250 -18.70 15.90 -5.07
C GLN A 250 -19.38 14.55 -5.31
N GLU A 251 -19.13 13.94 -6.48
CA GLU A 251 -19.73 12.65 -6.83
C GLU A 251 -19.20 11.50 -5.96
N ALA A 252 -17.89 11.49 -5.66
CA ALA A 252 -17.32 10.49 -4.75
C ALA A 252 -17.94 10.56 -3.35
N VAL A 253 -18.11 11.76 -2.80
CA VAL A 253 -18.74 11.97 -1.49
C VAL A 253 -20.24 11.68 -1.51
N LEU A 254 -20.93 12.00 -2.61
CA LEU A 254 -22.34 11.67 -2.82
C LEU A 254 -22.57 10.15 -2.84
N ARG A 255 -21.68 9.41 -3.51
CA ARG A 255 -21.74 7.94 -3.68
C ARG A 255 -21.06 7.16 -2.56
N ARG A 256 -20.69 7.81 -1.46
CA ARG A 256 -20.08 7.11 -0.33
C ARG A 256 -20.96 5.95 0.15
N VAL A 257 -20.34 4.89 0.65
CA VAL A 257 -21.00 3.74 1.24
C VAL A 257 -21.68 4.19 2.54
N ALA A 258 -23.01 4.19 2.55
CA ALA A 258 -23.79 4.61 3.70
C ALA A 258 -23.49 3.74 4.95
N GLY A 259 -23.33 4.38 6.10
CA GLY A 259 -23.05 3.72 7.37
C GLY A 259 -21.58 3.37 7.61
N ILE A 260 -20.67 3.72 6.69
CA ILE A 260 -19.22 3.69 6.91
C ILE A 260 -18.76 5.14 7.13
N ASP A 261 -19.02 5.64 8.33
CA ASP A 261 -18.74 7.02 8.75
C ASP A 261 -17.62 7.02 9.79
N LEU A 262 -16.36 7.08 9.34
CA LEU A 262 -15.20 6.87 10.21
C LEU A 262 -14.65 8.20 10.73
N ALA A 263 -14.91 8.49 12.01
CA ALA A 263 -14.36 9.66 12.68
C ALA A 263 -14.19 9.39 14.18
N VAL A 264 -13.11 9.91 14.76
CA VAL A 264 -12.83 9.83 16.20
C VAL A 264 -12.19 11.12 16.69
N ASN A 265 -12.19 11.35 18.01
CA ASN A 265 -11.53 12.50 18.62
C ASN A 265 -10.00 12.42 18.45
N ASN A 266 -9.31 13.54 18.68
CA ASN A 266 -7.85 13.55 18.71
C ASN A 266 -7.33 12.56 19.76
N GLN A 267 -6.32 11.79 19.40
CA GLN A 267 -5.80 10.66 20.18
C GLN A 267 -6.84 9.59 20.54
N GLY A 268 -7.93 9.54 19.78
CA GLY A 268 -9.02 8.60 19.96
C GLY A 268 -8.80 7.28 19.23
N THR A 269 -9.48 6.24 19.72
CA THR A 269 -9.61 4.95 19.04
C THR A 269 -11.08 4.55 19.02
N ALA A 270 -11.56 4.02 17.90
CA ALA A 270 -12.89 3.41 17.83
C ALA A 270 -12.88 2.15 16.98
N ASN A 271 -13.78 1.23 17.32
CA ASN A 271 -14.15 0.12 16.46
C ASN A 271 -15.53 0.43 15.86
N ILE A 272 -15.60 0.44 14.53
CA ILE A 272 -16.81 0.78 13.77
C ILE A 272 -17.10 -0.39 12.85
N THR A 273 -18.37 -0.74 12.67
CA THR A 273 -18.77 -1.78 11.71
C THR A 273 -19.56 -1.19 10.57
N GLY A 274 -19.35 -1.71 9.38
CA GLY A 274 -20.15 -1.38 8.20
C GLY A 274 -20.27 -2.56 7.27
N ASN A 275 -20.86 -2.32 6.11
CA ASN A 275 -21.01 -3.36 5.09
C ASN A 275 -20.69 -2.80 3.72
N PHE A 276 -19.89 -3.55 2.97
CA PHE A 276 -19.74 -3.36 1.54
C PHE A 276 -20.68 -4.31 0.80
N ASN A 277 -21.03 -3.93 -0.43
CA ASN A 277 -21.55 -4.88 -1.40
C ASN A 277 -20.37 -5.47 -2.17
N GLY A 278 -20.30 -6.79 -2.25
CA GLY A 278 -19.36 -7.47 -3.13
C GLY A 278 -19.58 -7.11 -4.60
N GLY A 279 -18.64 -7.49 -5.45
CA GLY A 279 -18.69 -7.27 -6.90
C GLY A 279 -18.06 -5.96 -7.35
N SER A 280 -17.48 -5.17 -6.44
CA SER A 280 -16.99 -3.82 -6.72
C SER A 280 -15.60 -3.55 -6.12
N LEU A 281 -14.99 -2.46 -6.58
CA LEU A 281 -13.82 -1.85 -5.95
C LEU A 281 -14.28 -0.68 -5.08
N PHE A 282 -13.61 -0.46 -3.94
CA PHE A 282 -13.90 0.66 -3.05
C PHE A 282 -12.62 1.42 -2.71
N ALA A 283 -12.62 2.73 -2.94
CA ALA A 283 -11.53 3.60 -2.50
C ALA A 283 -11.94 4.37 -1.24
N PRO A 284 -11.02 4.59 -0.28
CA PRO A 284 -11.24 5.56 0.78
C PRO A 284 -11.15 6.99 0.25
N PHE A 285 -11.73 7.92 1.00
CA PHE A 285 -11.43 9.36 0.92
C PHE A 285 -11.42 9.94 2.33
N MET A 286 -10.71 11.04 2.53
CA MET A 286 -10.74 11.82 3.77
C MET A 286 -11.27 13.22 3.50
N ILE A 287 -12.24 13.67 4.31
CA ILE A 287 -12.67 15.08 4.39
C ILE A 287 -11.97 15.71 5.60
N VAL A 288 -11.19 16.76 5.36
CA VAL A 288 -10.43 17.49 6.39
C VAL A 288 -11.36 18.40 7.18
N ASP A 289 -11.32 18.31 8.51
CA ASP A 289 -12.11 19.15 9.44
C ASP A 289 -13.60 19.32 9.06
N GLY A 290 -14.19 18.28 8.49
CA GLY A 290 -15.48 18.40 7.83
C GLY A 290 -16.23 17.09 7.73
N ARG A 291 -17.42 17.17 7.15
CA ARG A 291 -18.35 16.06 6.99
C ARG A 291 -18.98 16.11 5.60
N PRO A 292 -19.58 15.00 5.12
CA PRO A 292 -20.15 14.94 3.77
C PRO A 292 -21.17 16.04 3.45
N ASP A 293 -21.92 16.52 4.45
CA ASP A 293 -22.91 17.59 4.28
C ASP A 293 -22.27 18.92 3.83
N ALA A 294 -21.05 19.22 4.27
CA ALA A 294 -20.33 20.42 3.82
C ALA A 294 -19.95 20.38 2.34
N ILE A 295 -19.77 19.19 1.76
CA ILE A 295 -19.44 19.00 0.33
C ILE A 295 -20.72 18.90 -0.53
N LEU A 296 -21.83 18.49 0.07
CA LEU A 296 -23.09 18.21 -0.62
C LEU A 296 -24.12 19.34 -0.45
N ASP A 297 -23.76 20.42 0.23
CA ASP A 297 -24.59 21.61 0.32
C ASP A 297 -24.53 22.45 -0.98
N SER A 298 -25.20 23.61 -0.98
CA SER A 298 -25.24 24.51 -2.14
C SER A 298 -24.11 25.55 -2.18
N ASN A 299 -23.22 25.58 -1.19
CA ASN A 299 -22.23 26.62 -0.96
C ASN A 299 -20.80 26.09 -1.18
N SER A 300 -20.41 25.86 -2.41
CA SER A 300 -19.07 25.37 -2.76
C SER A 300 -17.87 26.24 -2.32
N ASN A 301 -18.11 27.43 -1.72
CA ASN A 301 -17.04 28.30 -1.21
C ASN A 301 -16.53 27.89 0.18
N ASN A 302 -17.26 27.02 0.89
CA ASN A 302 -16.86 26.52 2.21
C ASN A 302 -16.40 25.05 2.18
N ASP A 303 -16.32 24.43 1.00
CA ASP A 303 -15.94 23.03 0.84
C ASP A 303 -14.57 22.76 1.48
N PRO A 304 -14.48 21.86 2.48
CA PRO A 304 -13.20 21.41 2.99
C PRO A 304 -12.39 20.64 1.94
N ALA A 305 -11.09 20.53 2.17
CA ALA A 305 -10.23 19.67 1.34
C ALA A 305 -10.67 18.20 1.46
N VAL A 306 -10.67 17.50 0.32
CA VAL A 306 -10.93 16.06 0.26
C VAL A 306 -9.75 15.37 -0.41
N PHE A 307 -9.20 14.35 0.25
CA PHE A 307 -8.04 13.61 -0.22
C PHE A 307 -8.37 12.17 -0.56
N PHE A 308 -7.71 11.67 -1.60
CA PHE A 308 -7.92 10.35 -2.20
C PHE A 308 -6.58 9.63 -2.36
N PRO A 309 -6.58 8.29 -2.53
CA PRO A 309 -5.43 7.55 -3.06
C PRO A 309 -4.99 8.03 -4.45
N PHE A 310 -5.92 8.59 -5.22
CA PHE A 310 -5.67 9.00 -6.59
C PHE A 310 -5.07 10.40 -6.65
N LEU A 311 -3.78 10.49 -6.99
CA LEU A 311 -3.03 11.74 -7.07
C LEU A 311 -3.66 12.76 -8.03
N GLY A 312 -4.37 12.30 -9.06
CA GLY A 312 -5.11 13.16 -9.98
C GLY A 312 -6.22 13.98 -9.31
N ALA A 313 -6.83 13.46 -8.24
CA ALA A 313 -7.85 14.17 -7.46
C ALA A 313 -7.25 15.09 -6.37
N ASN A 314 -5.98 14.92 -6.02
CA ASN A 314 -5.33 15.70 -4.97
C ASN A 314 -4.62 16.93 -5.57
N SER A 315 -4.90 18.12 -5.03
CA SER A 315 -4.17 19.32 -5.42
C SER A 315 -2.66 19.15 -5.18
N GLY A 316 -1.84 19.50 -6.17
CA GLY A 316 -0.39 19.31 -6.11
C GLY A 316 0.09 17.87 -6.29
N LYS A 317 -0.82 16.91 -6.58
CA LYS A 317 -0.50 15.48 -6.79
C LYS A 317 0.22 14.83 -5.60
N VAL A 318 -0.04 15.34 -4.40
CA VAL A 318 0.51 14.79 -3.18
C VAL A 318 -0.23 13.49 -2.86
N ASP A 319 0.55 12.51 -2.44
CA ASP A 319 0.05 11.25 -1.95
C ASP A 319 -0.33 11.39 -0.48
N HIS A 320 -1.63 11.60 -0.25
CA HIS A 320 -2.21 11.83 1.07
C HIS A 320 -2.68 10.53 1.76
N VAL A 321 -2.61 9.38 1.08
CA VAL A 321 -3.09 8.10 1.61
C VAL A 321 -2.02 7.04 1.44
N ARG A 322 -1.50 6.52 2.54
CA ARG A 322 -0.45 5.49 2.53
C ARG A 322 -1.01 4.13 2.87
N LEU A 323 -0.60 3.11 2.13
CA LEU A 323 -0.81 1.72 2.54
C LEU A 323 0.17 1.34 3.67
N LEU A 324 -0.32 1.08 4.88
CA LEU A 324 0.51 0.69 6.02
C LEU A 324 0.62 -0.83 6.20
N GLY A 325 -0.17 -1.58 5.44
CA GLY A 325 -0.25 -3.04 5.46
C GLY A 325 -1.51 -3.49 4.74
N ASN A 326 -1.83 -4.80 4.78
CA ASN A 326 -3.10 -5.29 4.25
C ASN A 326 -4.27 -4.49 4.85
N ASN A 327 -5.07 -3.85 3.99
CA ASN A 327 -6.26 -3.10 4.40
C ASN A 327 -6.04 -2.10 5.55
N THR A 328 -4.85 -1.51 5.64
CA THR A 328 -4.52 -0.46 6.61
C THR A 328 -4.08 0.78 5.86
N PHE A 329 -4.80 1.87 6.06
CA PHE A 329 -4.57 3.14 5.36
C PHE A 329 -4.25 4.24 6.38
N GLY A 330 -3.13 4.94 6.20
CA GLY A 330 -2.79 6.15 6.95
C GLY A 330 -3.04 7.39 6.09
N PHE A 331 -3.49 8.49 6.70
CA PHE A 331 -3.89 9.69 5.98
C PHE A 331 -3.17 10.93 6.53
N GLU A 332 -2.93 11.90 5.63
CA GLU A 332 -2.35 13.22 5.92
C GLU A 332 -3.36 14.33 5.59
N ASP A 333 -3.66 15.21 6.54
CA ASP A 333 -4.79 16.15 6.50
C ASP A 333 -4.44 17.59 6.08
N ILE A 334 -3.16 17.91 5.91
CA ILE A 334 -2.71 19.24 5.47
C ILE A 334 -2.41 19.25 3.97
N VAL A 335 -3.08 20.14 3.23
CA VAL A 335 -2.83 20.41 1.81
C VAL A 335 -1.33 20.59 1.52
N GLY A 336 -0.82 19.89 0.52
CA GLY A 336 0.62 19.91 0.18
C GLY A 336 1.45 18.89 0.94
N GLY A 337 0.83 18.08 1.80
CA GLY A 337 1.44 16.95 2.49
C GLY A 337 1.96 17.27 3.89
N GLY A 338 1.58 18.40 4.49
CA GLY A 338 1.80 18.68 5.92
C GLY A 338 3.14 18.29 6.53
N ASP A 339 3.07 17.63 7.67
CA ASP A 339 4.23 17.13 8.41
C ASP A 339 4.62 15.70 8.00
N LYS A 340 3.80 15.06 7.15
CA LYS A 340 4.07 13.77 6.48
C LYS A 340 4.18 12.61 7.45
N ASP A 341 3.51 12.65 8.59
CA ASP A 341 3.54 11.54 9.54
C ASP A 341 2.39 10.52 9.31
N TYR A 342 1.38 10.89 8.53
CA TYR A 342 0.26 10.05 8.09
C TYR A 342 -0.53 9.36 9.22
N ASN A 343 -0.54 9.97 10.41
CA ASN A 343 -1.34 9.50 11.55
C ASN A 343 -2.58 10.36 11.81
N ASP A 344 -2.83 11.38 10.98
CA ASP A 344 -3.95 12.31 11.12
C ASP A 344 -5.31 11.60 11.13
N ILE A 345 -5.37 10.42 10.51
CA ILE A 345 -6.27 9.32 10.82
C ILE A 345 -5.69 8.03 10.22
N ILE A 346 -5.85 6.91 10.92
CA ILE A 346 -5.47 5.58 10.44
C ILE A 346 -6.71 4.69 10.47
N VAL A 347 -6.97 4.01 9.36
CA VAL A 347 -8.08 3.07 9.19
C VAL A 347 -7.56 1.69 8.84
N LYS A 348 -7.76 0.73 9.75
CA LYS A 348 -7.55 -0.70 9.49
C LYS A 348 -8.92 -1.36 9.31
N VAL A 349 -9.09 -2.20 8.29
CA VAL A 349 -10.34 -2.94 8.08
C VAL A 349 -10.13 -4.44 7.98
N ASN A 350 -10.90 -5.19 8.78
CA ASN A 350 -11.05 -6.63 8.64
C ASN A 350 -12.35 -6.94 7.89
N LEU A 351 -12.29 -7.82 6.90
CA LEU A 351 -13.38 -8.11 5.98
C LEU A 351 -13.76 -9.60 6.05
N SER A 352 -15.06 -9.88 6.12
CA SER A 352 -15.60 -11.24 6.20
C SER A 352 -16.90 -11.37 5.43
N VAL A 353 -17.19 -12.60 4.95
CA VAL A 353 -18.41 -12.98 4.24
C VAL A 353 -19.27 -13.90 5.08
#